data_AF-A0A7S2CEB0-F1
#
_entry.id   AF-A0A7S2CEB0-F1
#
_cell.length_a   1.000
_cell.length_b   1.000
_cell.length_c   1.000
_cell.angle_alpha   90.00
_cell.angle_beta   90.00
_cell.angle_gamma   90.00
#
_symmetry.space_group_name_H-M   'P 1'
#
loop_
_entity.id
_entity.type
_entity.pdbx_description
1 polymer ?
#
loop_
_entity_poly.entity_id
_entity_poly.type
_entity_poly.pdbx_seq_one_letter_code
_entity_poly.pdbx_strand_id
1 'polypeptide(L)'
;IQGVSDLWTDPQVHSRDFRYGAGDLGVRGMALFFATHKCDELCRFLKLRPLPVSPAQTVRLREAQAAVPCSLTSSSTLSKNGTKMTIGNSRRPTLQQLPRPPPDPQQLHR
;
A
#
# COMPACT_ATOMS: atom_id res chain seq x y z
N ILE A 1 -11.42 -0.36 6.64
CA ILE A 1 -12.88 -0.43 6.86
C ILE A 1 -13.29 0.86 7.54
N GLN A 2 -14.39 1.49 7.12
CA GLN A 2 -14.81 2.82 7.56
C GLN A 2 -16.27 2.75 8.01
N GLY A 3 -16.62 3.53 9.04
CA GLY A 3 -17.94 3.49 9.66
C GLY A 3 -17.93 3.97 11.12
N VAL A 4 -19.03 3.74 11.82
CA VAL A 4 -19.20 4.05 13.25
C VAL A 4 -19.62 2.78 13.98
N SER A 5 -18.84 2.38 14.99
CA SER A 5 -19.06 1.15 15.75
C SER A 5 -19.09 -0.09 14.84
N ASP A 6 -20.22 -0.79 14.78
CA ASP A 6 -20.47 -1.98 13.97
C ASP A 6 -21.22 -1.68 12.66
N LEU A 7 -21.59 -0.41 12.42
CA LEU A 7 -22.18 0.06 11.18
C LEU A 7 -21.10 0.57 10.22
N TRP A 8 -20.86 -0.20 9.16
CA TRP A 8 -19.82 0.07 8.18
C TRP A 8 -20.40 0.58 6.85
N THR A 9 -19.68 1.47 6.17
CA THR A 9 -20.05 2.01 4.86
C THR A 9 -18.87 1.96 3.88
N ASP A 10 -19.18 2.06 2.58
CA ASP A 10 -18.21 2.24 1.49
C ASP A 10 -17.05 1.23 1.46
N PRO A 11 -17.30 -0.10 1.44
CA PRO A 11 -16.23 -1.08 1.44
C PRO A 11 -15.40 -1.02 0.15
N GLN A 12 -14.08 -1.14 0.28
CA GLN A 12 -13.19 -1.42 -0.86
C GLN A 12 -12.94 -2.93 -0.95
N VAL A 13 -13.22 -3.50 -2.12
CA VAL A 13 -12.96 -4.91 -2.42
C VAL A 13 -11.77 -5.03 -3.37
N HIS A 14 -10.91 -6.02 -3.11
CA HIS A 14 -9.85 -6.44 -4.02
C HIS A 14 -10.15 -7.84 -4.54
N SER A 15 -10.03 -8.04 -5.86
CA SER A 15 -10.33 -9.33 -6.49
C SER A 15 -9.24 -9.74 -7.48
N ARG A 16 -9.08 -11.05 -7.69
CA ARG A 16 -8.08 -11.56 -8.65
C ARG A 16 -8.35 -11.05 -10.07
N ASP A 17 -9.62 -10.80 -10.40
CA ASP A 17 -10.08 -10.47 -11.74
C ASP A 17 -10.47 -8.98 -11.90
N PHE A 18 -10.10 -8.11 -10.94
CA PHE A 18 -10.31 -6.65 -11.01
C PHE A 18 -11.78 -6.22 -11.24
N ARG A 19 -12.73 -6.86 -10.56
CA ARG A 19 -14.18 -6.69 -10.80
C ARG A 19 -14.83 -5.51 -10.07
N TYR A 20 -14.15 -4.88 -9.11
CA TYR A 20 -14.77 -3.93 -8.18
C TYR A 20 -14.31 -2.47 -8.36
N GLY A 21 -14.42 -1.98 -9.60
CA GLY A 21 -14.15 -0.59 -9.96
C GLY A 21 -12.67 -0.19 -9.85
N ALA A 22 -12.40 1.11 -9.98
CA ALA A 22 -11.03 1.64 -10.03
C ALA A 22 -10.23 1.45 -8.72
N GLY A 23 -10.92 1.25 -7.59
CA GLY A 23 -10.28 0.96 -6.31
C GLY A 23 -9.86 -0.50 -6.13
N ASP A 24 -10.25 -1.40 -7.04
CA ASP A 24 -9.79 -2.78 -7.02
C ASP A 24 -8.33 -2.85 -7.48
N LEU A 25 -7.40 -2.92 -6.52
CA LEU A 25 -5.97 -3.08 -6.77
C LEU A 25 -5.56 -4.56 -6.93
N GLY A 26 -6.52 -5.47 -7.03
CA GLY A 26 -6.35 -6.91 -7.19
C GLY A 26 -5.38 -7.54 -6.20
N VAL A 27 -4.55 -8.47 -6.69
CA VAL A 27 -3.58 -9.20 -5.84
C VAL A 27 -2.57 -8.25 -5.20
N ARG A 28 -2.25 -7.13 -5.85
CA ARG A 28 -1.38 -6.09 -5.26
C ARG A 28 -2.03 -5.46 -4.04
N GLY A 29 -3.31 -5.10 -4.13
CA GLY A 29 -4.08 -4.58 -2.99
C GLY A 29 -4.13 -5.58 -1.82
N MET A 30 -4.39 -6.85 -2.12
CA MET A 30 -4.37 -7.92 -1.11
C MET A 30 -3.00 -8.02 -0.43
N ALA A 31 -1.91 -8.02 -1.21
CA ALA A 31 -0.56 -8.08 -0.68
C ALA A 31 -0.22 -6.87 0.19
N LEU A 32 -0.67 -5.67 -0.18
CA LEU A 32 -0.48 -4.45 0.62
C LEU A 32 -1.22 -4.50 1.95
N PHE A 33 -2.43 -5.07 1.99
CA PHE A 33 -3.15 -5.31 3.25
C PHE A 33 -2.33 -6.23 4.17
N PHE A 34 -1.89 -7.39 3.67
CA PHE A 34 -1.14 -8.35 4.48
C PHE A 34 0.29 -7.89 4.84
N ALA A 35 0.88 -6.97 4.08
CA ALA A 35 2.19 -6.38 4.37
C ALA A 35 2.22 -5.60 5.69
N THR A 36 1.07 -5.11 6.16
CA THR A 36 0.95 -4.34 7.40
C THR A 36 0.07 -5.03 8.45
N HIS A 37 -0.70 -6.05 8.07
CA HIS A 37 -1.52 -6.83 8.98
C HIS A 37 -0.67 -7.57 10.03
N LYS A 38 -1.04 -7.40 11.29
CA LYS A 38 -0.52 -8.19 12.42
C LYS A 38 -1.69 -9.01 12.96
N CYS A 39 -1.56 -10.34 12.94
CA CYS A 39 -2.60 -11.19 13.49
C CYS A 39 -2.77 -10.93 14.98
N ASP A 40 -4.03 -10.75 15.40
CA ASP A 40 -4.39 -10.53 16.79
C ASP A 40 -5.17 -11.72 17.38
N GLU A 41 -5.61 -11.63 18.62
CA GLU A 41 -6.40 -12.65 19.32
C GLU A 41 -7.63 -13.06 18.52
N LEU A 42 -8.32 -12.11 17.88
CA LEU A 42 -9.47 -12.42 17.03
C LEU A 42 -9.08 -13.32 15.84
N CYS A 43 -7.94 -13.07 15.19
CA CYS A 43 -7.46 -13.93 14.10
C CYS A 43 -7.16 -15.35 14.59
N ARG A 44 -6.58 -15.48 15.78
CA ARG A 44 -6.27 -16.78 16.41
C ARG A 44 -7.55 -17.51 16.83
N PHE A 45 -8.51 -16.79 17.41
CA PHE A 45 -9.82 -17.32 17.78
C PHE A 45 -10.57 -17.86 16.55
N LEU A 46 -10.52 -17.12 15.43
CA LEU A 46 -11.08 -17.54 14.14
C LEU A 46 -10.23 -18.59 13.41
N LYS A 47 -9.09 -19.03 13.98
CA LYS A 47 -8.16 -20.02 13.40
C LYS A 47 -7.69 -19.64 11.98
N LEU A 48 -7.49 -18.35 11.73
CA LEU A 48 -7.01 -17.86 10.43
C LEU A 48 -5.51 -18.12 10.28
N ARG A 49 -5.11 -18.58 9.09
CA ARG A 49 -3.70 -18.82 8.77
C ARG A 49 -3.01 -17.49 8.44
N PRO A 50 -1.89 -17.15 9.09
CA PRO A 50 -1.08 -15.99 8.68
C PRO A 50 -0.56 -16.19 7.25
N LEU A 51 -0.47 -15.09 6.50
CA LEU A 51 0.15 -15.13 5.18
C LEU A 51 1.66 -15.38 5.35
N PRO A 52 2.24 -16.38 4.66
CA PRO A 52 3.67 -16.62 4.74
C PRO A 52 4.43 -15.47 4.07
N VAL A 53 5.37 -14.90 4.81
CA VAL A 53 6.33 -13.90 4.31
C VAL A 53 7.73 -14.47 4.41
N SER A 54 8.51 -14.38 3.34
CA SER A 54 9.90 -14.82 3.39
C SER A 54 10.75 -13.86 4.24
N PRO A 55 11.87 -14.31 4.84
CA PRO A 55 12.76 -13.43 5.60
C PRO A 55 13.22 -12.19 4.80
N ALA A 56 13.51 -12.39 3.51
CA ALA A 56 13.87 -11.30 2.60
C ALA A 56 12.73 -10.29 2.41
N GLN A 57 11.48 -10.76 2.33
CA GLN A 57 10.32 -9.87 2.28
C GLN A 57 10.14 -9.12 3.60
N THR A 58 10.34 -9.76 4.75
CA THR A 58 10.23 -9.12 6.07
C THR A 58 11.20 -7.95 6.24
N VAL A 59 12.45 -8.09 5.78
CA VAL A 59 13.44 -7.00 5.80
C VAL A 59 12.96 -5.83 4.96
N ARG A 60 12.57 -6.09 3.70
CA ARG A 60 12.07 -5.06 2.78
C ARG A 60 10.82 -4.35 3.31
N LEU A 61 9.92 -5.08 3.95
CA LEU A 61 8.71 -4.50 4.55
C LEU A 61 9.04 -3.59 5.73
N ARG A 62 10.02 -3.95 6.58
CA ARG A 62 10.47 -3.10 7.69
C ARG A 62 11.14 -1.82 7.19
N GLU A 63 12.01 -1.94 6.19
CA GLU A 63 12.67 -0.79 5.55
C GLU A 63 11.63 0.14 4.90
N ALA A 64 10.68 -0.43 4.14
CA ALA A 64 9.62 0.33 3.52
C ALA A 64 8.75 1.07 4.55
N GLN A 65 8.46 0.46 5.70
CA GLN A 65 7.70 1.08 6.79
C GLN A 65 8.49 2.19 7.50
N ALA A 66 9.81 2.05 7.62
CA ALA A 66 10.69 3.09 8.19
C ALA A 66 10.87 4.29 7.25
N ALA A 67 10.77 4.07 5.93
CA ALA A 67 10.92 5.08 4.90
C ALA A 67 9.64 5.90 4.63
N VAL A 68 8.52 5.62 5.31
CA VAL A 68 7.32 6.48 5.26
C VAL A 68 7.37 7.46 6.43
N PRO A 69 7.91 8.68 6.27
CA PRO A 69 7.65 9.73 7.22
C PRO A 69 6.17 10.09 7.08
N CYS A 70 5.39 9.75 8.09
CA CYS A 70 4.12 10.40 8.27
C CYS A 70 4.42 11.86 8.61
N SER A 71 4.21 12.77 7.66
CA SER A 71 4.06 14.21 7.92
C SER A 71 2.74 14.51 8.66
N LEU A 72 2.35 13.65 9.61
CA LEU A 72 1.27 13.86 10.57
C LEU A 72 1.78 13.48 11.97
N THR A 73 2.89 14.08 12.37
CA THR A 73 3.03 14.44 13.78
C THR A 73 2.45 15.83 13.92
N SER A 74 1.20 15.92 14.37
CA SER A 74 0.65 17.15 14.93
C SER A 74 1.33 17.42 16.27
N SER A 75 2.60 17.80 16.21
CA SER A 75 3.31 18.46 17.30
C SER A 75 3.43 19.93 16.90
N SER A 76 2.46 20.73 17.35
CA SER A 76 2.50 22.17 17.28
C SER A 76 3.71 22.70 18.05
N THR A 77 4.75 23.14 17.33
CA THR A 77 5.66 24.17 17.83
C THR A 77 5.66 25.34 16.86
N LEU A 78 5.13 26.46 17.36
CA LEU A 78 5.16 27.76 16.73
C LEU A 78 6.63 28.17 16.50
N SER A 79 7.04 28.36 15.25
CA SER A 79 8.24 29.13 14.94
C SER A 79 7.93 30.07 13.78
N LYS A 80 7.73 31.35 14.13
CA LYS A 80 7.73 32.46 13.18
C LYS A 80 9.12 32.52 12.58
N ASN A 81 9.23 32.52 11.25
CA ASN A 81 10.17 33.37 10.51
C ASN A 81 9.74 33.40 9.03
N GLY A 82 9.40 34.60 8.57
CA GLY A 82 8.89 34.85 7.24
C GLY A 82 9.94 34.58 6.16
N THR A 83 9.56 33.81 5.15
CA THR A 83 10.11 33.94 3.79
C THR A 83 9.01 33.55 2.81
N LYS A 84 8.68 34.48 1.93
CA LYS A 84 7.68 34.37 0.86
C LYS A 84 8.19 33.39 -0.21
N MET A 85 7.46 32.31 -0.46
CA MET A 85 7.71 31.44 -1.62
C MET A 85 6.45 31.36 -2.48
N THR A 86 6.61 31.72 -3.74
CA THR A 86 5.60 31.87 -4.78
C THR A 86 5.03 30.50 -5.18
N ILE A 87 3.70 30.39 -5.30
CA ILE A 87 3.02 29.21 -5.84
C ILE A 87 3.28 29.13 -7.35
N GLY A 88 4.10 28.17 -7.76
CA GLY A 88 4.37 27.81 -9.15
C GLY A 88 3.72 26.47 -9.50
N ASN A 89 2.85 26.49 -10.51
CA ASN A 89 2.03 25.38 -10.99
C ASN A 89 2.81 24.14 -11.46
N SER A 90 2.20 22.98 -11.19
CA SER A 90 2.05 21.80 -12.06
C SER A 90 3.28 21.28 -12.84
N ARG A 91 3.85 20.16 -12.38
CA ARG A 91 4.32 19.08 -13.28
C ARG A 91 3.99 17.72 -12.67
N ARG A 92 3.04 16.99 -13.29
CA ARG A 92 2.84 15.55 -13.07
C ARG A 92 4.14 14.83 -13.45
N PRO A 93 4.62 13.85 -12.66
CA PRO A 93 5.64 12.94 -13.15
C PRO A 93 5.01 12.02 -14.21
N THR A 94 5.56 12.06 -15.41
CA THR A 94 5.21 11.21 -16.55
C THR A 94 5.49 9.75 -16.20
N LEU A 95 4.48 8.90 -16.39
CA LEU A 95 4.57 7.46 -16.26
C LEU A 95 5.35 6.92 -17.48
N GLN A 96 6.67 6.84 -17.39
CA GLN A 96 7.47 6.10 -18.36
C GLN A 96 8.84 5.72 -17.78
N GLN A 97 9.17 4.43 -17.97
CA GLN A 97 10.47 3.76 -17.78
C GLN A 97 10.71 3.08 -16.43
N LEU A 98 10.00 1.95 -16.24
CA LEU A 98 10.61 0.78 -15.60
C LEU A 98 11.04 -0.21 -16.70
N PRO A 99 12.19 -0.91 -16.57
CA PRO A 99 12.68 -1.85 -17.57
C PRO A 99 11.68 -3.00 -17.80
N ARG A 100 11.49 -3.40 -19.06
CA ARG A 100 10.66 -4.57 -19.39
C ARG A 100 11.34 -5.86 -18.91
N PRO A 101 10.59 -6.82 -18.33
CA PRO A 101 11.15 -8.12 -17.99
C PRO A 101 11.57 -8.91 -19.25
N PRO A 102 12.57 -9.80 -19.14
CA PRO A 102 13.00 -10.64 -20.25
C PRO A 102 11.87 -11.60 -20.67
N PRO A 103 11.82 -11.99 -21.97
CA PRO A 103 10.80 -12.90 -22.47
C PRO A 103 10.93 -14.31 -21.87
N ASP A 104 9.78 -14.95 -21.63
CA ASP A 104 9.70 -16.31 -21.09
C ASP A 104 10.34 -17.35 -22.04
N PRO A 105 11.17 -18.28 -21.54
CA PRO A 105 11.80 -19.33 -22.35
C PRO A 105 10.84 -20.34 -23.02
N GLN A 106 9.54 -20.28 -22.71
CA GLN A 106 8.54 -21.25 -23.16
C GLN A 106 7.88 -20.90 -24.51
N GLN A 107 8.26 -19.80 -25.16
CA GLN A 107 7.64 -19.34 -26.43
C GLN A 107 8.46 -19.65 -27.70
N LEU A 108 9.51 -20.47 -27.63
CA LEU A 108 10.36 -20.78 -28.80
C LEU A 108 9.98 -22.06 -29.57
N HIS A 109 8.81 -22.65 -29.33
CA HIS A 109 8.40 -23.90 -29.98
C HIS A 109 7.01 -23.84 -30.61
N ARG A 110 6.69 -22.78 -31.34
CA ARG A 110 5.56 -22.80 -32.28
C ARG A 110 5.88 -22.12 -33.59
#